data_AF-A0A9R1T4K9-F1
#
_entry.id   AF-A0A9R1T4K9-F1
#
_cell.length_a   1.000
_cell.length_b   1.000
_cell.length_c   1.000
_cell.angle_alpha   90.00
_cell.angle_beta   90.00
_cell.angle_gamma   90.00
#
_symmetry.space_group_name_H-M   'P 1'
#
loop_
_entity.id
_entity.type
_entity.pdbx_description
1 polymer ?
#
loop_
_entity_poly.entity_id
_entity_poly.type
_entity_poly.pdbx_seq_one_letter_code
_entity_poly.pdbx_strand_id
1 'polypeptide(L)'
;MTNLLRHLIMTHAYRLECIGMDNLRKQTIRRFQTAKCLLHGEYELQDPKSEEEVVNVIFIDKDGKNIRVRGKIGDNALYLAHRHGIAMEGACEASLACTTCHVYVHHDYVDKLPIATDQEEDLLDLAPFLRENSRLGCQITLVKELDGIELELPKATRNFYVDGHKPTPH
;
A
#
# COMPACT_ATOMS: atom_id res chain seq x y z
N MET A 1 43.10 -81.21 -52.76
CA MET A 1 43.68 -82.06 -51.69
C MET A 1 43.45 -81.34 -50.37
N THR A 2 42.88 -82.05 -49.39
CA THR A 2 42.82 -81.76 -47.94
C THR A 2 42.18 -80.41 -47.52
N ASN A 3 40.93 -80.34 -47.04
CA ASN A 3 40.39 -80.90 -45.77
C ASN A 3 40.92 -80.17 -44.52
N LEU A 4 40.02 -80.00 -43.54
CA LEU A 4 40.22 -79.50 -42.16
C LEU A 4 40.40 -77.99 -41.97
N LEU A 5 39.86 -77.32 -40.95
CA LEU A 5 38.80 -77.53 -39.94
C LEU A 5 38.87 -76.29 -39.04
N ARG A 6 37.77 -75.98 -38.33
CA ARG A 6 37.73 -75.21 -37.07
C ARG A 6 38.04 -73.70 -37.19
N HIS A 7 37.37 -72.82 -36.48
CA HIS A 7 36.27 -72.82 -35.52
C HIS A 7 36.20 -71.34 -35.07
N LEU A 8 35.05 -70.91 -34.53
CA LEU A 8 34.99 -69.91 -33.45
C LEU A 8 35.44 -68.48 -33.90
N ILE A 9 34.73 -67.37 -33.69
CA ILE A 9 33.76 -66.93 -32.69
C ILE A 9 33.08 -65.68 -33.30
N MET A 10 31.83 -65.47 -32.88
CA MET A 10 31.17 -64.18 -32.65
C MET A 10 32.13 -62.96 -32.69
N THR A 11 31.83 -61.79 -33.23
CA THR A 11 30.55 -61.10 -33.27
C THR A 11 30.76 -59.81 -34.06
N HIS A 12 29.77 -59.44 -34.86
CA HIS A 12 29.31 -58.07 -35.08
C HIS A 12 29.62 -57.13 -33.90
N ALA A 13 29.88 -55.84 -34.03
CA ALA A 13 30.10 -54.94 -35.14
C ALA A 13 30.37 -53.57 -34.50
N TYR A 14 31.23 -52.78 -35.14
CA TYR A 14 31.27 -51.32 -35.06
C TYR A 14 31.54 -50.65 -33.70
N ARG A 15 32.83 -50.34 -33.56
CA ARG A 15 33.40 -49.12 -32.95
C ARG A 15 32.47 -47.91 -33.03
N LEU A 16 32.17 -47.31 -31.89
CA LEU A 16 32.06 -45.87 -31.65
C LEU A 16 32.32 -45.66 -30.16
N GLU A 17 33.46 -45.05 -29.84
CA GLU A 17 33.75 -44.55 -28.50
C GLU A 17 32.92 -43.29 -28.26
N CYS A 18 32.39 -43.18 -27.03
CA CYS A 18 32.32 -41.98 -26.18
C CYS A 18 31.22 -42.20 -25.12
N ILE A 19 31.61 -42.60 -23.90
CA ILE A 19 30.78 -42.45 -22.71
C ILE A 19 31.56 -41.57 -21.72
N GLY A 20 31.15 -40.31 -21.64
CA GLY A 20 31.49 -39.37 -20.59
C GLY A 20 30.23 -38.56 -20.30
N MET A 21 29.71 -38.70 -19.08
CA MET A 21 28.46 -38.09 -18.60
C MET A 21 28.54 -36.57 -18.62
N ASP A 22 27.64 -35.89 -19.34
CA ASP A 22 27.31 -34.48 -19.03
C ASP A 22 25.86 -34.12 -19.42
N ASN A 23 25.09 -33.86 -18.35
CA ASN A 23 24.01 -32.89 -18.18
C ASN A 23 22.71 -32.91 -19.01
N LEU A 24 21.64 -33.34 -18.31
CA LEU A 24 20.32 -32.69 -18.17
C LEU A 24 19.55 -32.39 -19.47
N ARG A 25 18.83 -33.36 -20.04
CA ARG A 25 17.45 -33.75 -19.66
C ARG A 25 16.46 -32.57 -19.55
N LYS A 26 15.87 -32.24 -20.70
CA LYS A 26 14.46 -31.85 -20.91
C LYS A 26 13.86 -30.91 -19.85
N GLN A 27 14.08 -29.61 -19.99
CA GLN A 27 13.23 -28.62 -19.33
C GLN A 27 12.03 -28.31 -20.21
N THR A 28 10.86 -28.72 -19.72
CA THR A 28 9.54 -28.27 -20.16
C THR A 28 9.54 -26.74 -20.26
N ILE A 29 9.26 -26.20 -21.44
CA ILE A 29 9.10 -24.76 -21.66
C ILE A 29 7.92 -24.31 -20.79
N ARG A 30 8.21 -23.76 -19.60
CA ARG A 30 7.21 -23.11 -18.77
C ARG A 30 6.76 -21.87 -19.53
N ARG A 31 5.50 -21.89 -19.98
CA ARG A 31 4.85 -20.73 -20.57
C ARG A 31 4.67 -19.70 -19.46
N PHE A 32 5.49 -18.66 -19.44
CA PHE A 32 5.30 -17.53 -18.55
C PHE A 32 3.97 -16.86 -18.94
N GLN A 33 2.99 -16.89 -18.03
CA GLN A 33 1.84 -16.00 -18.14
C GLN A 33 2.27 -14.64 -17.58
N THR A 34 2.18 -13.60 -18.41
CA THR A 34 2.22 -12.23 -17.92
C THR A 34 0.85 -11.93 -17.32
N ALA A 35 0.75 -11.90 -16.00
CA ALA A 35 -0.37 -11.19 -15.37
C ALA A 35 -0.25 -9.71 -15.77
N LYS A 36 -1.38 -9.00 -15.90
CA LYS A 36 -1.31 -7.53 -15.92
C LYS A 36 -0.58 -7.10 -14.66
N CYS A 37 0.40 -6.21 -14.79
CA CYS A 37 0.99 -5.55 -13.63
C CYS A 37 -0.17 -4.82 -12.93
N LEU A 38 -0.58 -5.33 -11.77
CA LEU A 38 -1.41 -4.54 -10.87
C LEU A 38 -0.47 -3.47 -10.32
N LEU A 39 -0.59 -2.26 -10.86
CA LEU A 39 0.11 -1.10 -10.34
C LEU A 39 -0.35 -0.92 -8.90
N HIS A 40 0.56 -1.14 -7.96
CA HIS A 40 0.28 -0.93 -6.55
C HIS A 40 0.16 0.59 -6.35
N GLY A 41 -0.99 1.08 -5.85
CA GLY A 41 -1.19 2.48 -5.46
C GLY A 41 -1.96 3.38 -6.45
N GLU A 42 -2.17 2.99 -7.72
CA GLU A 42 -2.86 3.88 -8.68
C GLU A 42 -4.36 4.07 -8.41
N TYR A 43 -4.98 3.25 -7.56
CA TYR A 43 -6.40 3.41 -7.22
C TYR A 43 -6.67 4.70 -6.44
N GLU A 44 -5.75 5.07 -5.56
CA GLU A 44 -5.92 6.19 -4.64
C GLU A 44 -5.98 7.52 -5.38
N LEU A 45 -5.25 7.68 -6.49
CA LEU A 45 -5.14 8.93 -7.27
C LEU A 45 -6.16 9.08 -8.41
N GLN A 46 -7.12 8.17 -8.53
CA GLN A 46 -8.13 8.25 -9.60
C GLN A 46 -9.27 9.20 -9.26
N ASP A 47 -9.59 10.08 -10.21
CA ASP A 47 -10.79 10.91 -10.12
C ASP A 47 -12.07 10.04 -10.05
N PRO A 48 -13.09 10.48 -9.30
CA PRO A 48 -14.37 9.76 -9.19
C PRO A 48 -15.04 9.66 -10.57
N LYS A 49 -15.60 8.49 -10.88
CA LYS A 49 -16.21 8.21 -12.20
C LYS A 49 -17.63 8.76 -12.31
N SER A 50 -18.31 8.94 -11.19
CA SER A 50 -19.68 9.44 -11.09
C SER A 50 -19.84 10.34 -9.86
N GLU A 51 -20.86 11.20 -9.86
CA GLU A 51 -21.15 12.09 -8.72
C GLU A 51 -21.60 11.32 -7.46
N GLU A 52 -22.14 10.12 -7.62
CA GLU A 52 -22.60 9.26 -6.53
C GLU A 52 -21.45 8.67 -5.69
N GLU A 53 -20.22 8.69 -6.21
CA GLU A 53 -19.00 8.22 -5.53
C GLU A 53 -18.25 9.34 -4.80
N VAL A 54 -18.80 10.55 -4.78
CA VAL A 54 -18.15 11.74 -4.20
C VAL A 54 -18.57 11.92 -2.74
N VAL A 55 -17.58 12.17 -1.89
CA VAL A 55 -17.76 12.51 -0.47
C VAL A 55 -17.11 13.87 -0.23
N ASN A 56 -17.86 14.83 0.31
CA ASN A 56 -17.32 16.13 0.67
C ASN A 56 -16.64 16.06 2.04
N VAL A 57 -15.41 16.56 2.14
CA VAL A 57 -14.64 16.61 3.38
C VAL A 57 -14.25 18.06 3.66
N ILE A 58 -14.38 18.49 4.91
CA ILE A 58 -13.98 19.82 5.37
C ILE A 58 -12.78 19.66 6.29
N PHE A 59 -11.62 20.15 5.86
CA PHE A 59 -10.45 20.23 6.71
C PHE A 59 -10.37 21.60 7.37
N ILE A 60 -10.22 21.63 8.69
CA ILE A 60 -9.98 22.85 9.45
C ILE A 60 -8.48 22.90 9.73
N ASP A 61 -7.78 23.82 9.08
CA ASP A 61 -6.34 23.97 9.21
C ASP A 61 -5.94 24.48 10.60
N LYS A 62 -4.64 24.47 10.91
CA LYS A 62 -4.07 24.95 12.19
C LYS A 62 -4.41 26.41 12.48
N ASP A 63 -4.67 27.20 11.44
CA ASP A 63 -5.10 28.60 11.51
C ASP A 63 -6.62 28.78 11.66
N GLY A 64 -7.40 27.68 11.72
CA GLY A 64 -8.87 27.70 11.79
C GLY A 64 -9.55 27.94 10.44
N LYS A 65 -8.81 27.85 9.32
CA LYS A 65 -9.37 28.01 7.98
C LYS A 65 -10.05 26.72 7.52
N ASN A 66 -11.30 26.84 7.09
CA ASN A 66 -12.05 25.72 6.51
C ASN A 66 -11.70 25.54 5.03
N ILE A 67 -11.20 24.36 4.68
CA ILE A 67 -10.82 23.95 3.33
C ILE A 67 -11.73 22.80 2.92
N ARG A 68 -12.63 23.07 1.98
CA ARG A 68 -13.55 22.05 1.45
C ARG A 68 -12.90 21.32 0.29
N VAL A 69 -12.88 20.00 0.36
CA VAL A 69 -12.33 19.13 -0.67
C VAL A 69 -13.32 18.04 -1.04
N ARG A 70 -13.15 17.49 -2.25
CA ARG A 70 -13.98 16.41 -2.77
C ARG A 70 -13.12 15.15 -2.81
N GLY A 71 -13.48 14.17 -1.99
CA GLY A 71 -12.88 12.84 -2.00
C GLY A 71 -13.77 11.84 -2.74
N LYS A 72 -13.18 10.71 -3.08
CA LYS A 72 -13.90 9.54 -3.59
C LYS A 72 -14.17 8.56 -2.44
N ILE A 73 -15.26 7.80 -2.52
CA ILE A 73 -15.48 6.65 -1.63
C ILE A 73 -14.28 5.69 -1.73
N GLY A 74 -13.73 5.34 -0.57
CA GLY A 74 -12.54 4.52 -0.44
C GLY A 74 -11.23 5.31 -0.36
N ASP A 75 -11.25 6.64 -0.54
CA ASP A 75 -10.05 7.46 -0.35
C ASP A 75 -9.63 7.48 1.12
N ASN A 76 -8.32 7.49 1.34
CA ASN A 76 -7.74 7.70 2.65
C ASN A 76 -7.69 9.21 2.97
N ALA A 77 -8.14 9.63 4.15
CA ALA A 77 -8.19 11.04 4.50
C ALA A 77 -6.81 11.72 4.50
N LEU A 78 -5.72 11.00 4.86
CA LEU A 78 -4.35 11.53 4.81
C LEU A 78 -3.93 11.85 3.38
N TYR A 79 -4.08 10.89 2.45
CA TYR A 79 -3.69 11.09 1.06
C TYR A 79 -4.56 12.13 0.35
N LEU A 80 -5.84 12.21 0.71
CA LEU A 80 -6.73 13.28 0.25
C LEU A 80 -6.23 14.66 0.73
N ALA A 81 -5.83 14.77 2.00
CA ALA A 81 -5.28 16.00 2.54
C ALA A 81 -4.01 16.42 1.78
N HIS A 82 -3.09 15.49 1.54
CA HIS A 82 -1.86 15.74 0.77
C HIS A 82 -2.16 16.18 -0.67
N ARG A 83 -3.10 15.52 -1.36
CA ARG A 83 -3.50 15.87 -2.74
C ARG A 83 -3.98 17.32 -2.86
N HIS A 84 -4.68 17.80 -1.84
CA HIS A 84 -5.23 19.16 -1.81
C HIS A 84 -4.32 20.17 -1.11
N GLY A 85 -3.09 19.80 -0.76
CA GLY A 85 -2.10 20.70 -0.17
C GLY A 85 -2.44 21.15 1.26
N ILE A 86 -3.26 20.39 1.98
CA ILE A 86 -3.55 20.62 3.39
C ILE A 86 -2.31 20.24 4.21
N ALA A 87 -1.96 21.07 5.20
CA ALA A 87 -0.76 20.90 6.02
C ALA A 87 -0.90 19.80 7.10
N MET A 88 -1.55 18.68 6.74
CA MET A 88 -1.57 17.45 7.51
C MET A 88 -0.24 16.73 7.30
N GLU A 89 0.35 16.23 8.38
CA GLU A 89 1.58 15.45 8.29
C GLU A 89 1.26 13.95 8.18
N GLY A 90 2.20 13.17 7.67
CA GLY A 90 2.01 11.75 7.44
C GLY A 90 3.34 11.01 7.37
N ALA A 91 4.18 11.16 8.39
CA ALA A 91 5.58 10.70 8.37
C ALA A 91 5.76 9.19 8.15
N CYS A 92 4.77 8.37 8.49
CA CYS A 92 4.80 6.91 8.28
C CYS A 92 3.97 6.42 7.09
N GLU A 93 3.44 7.33 6.25
CA GLU A 93 2.69 6.96 5.03
C GLU A 93 1.56 5.97 5.32
N ALA A 94 0.70 6.30 6.29
CA ALA A 94 -0.43 5.47 6.73
C ALA A 94 -0.08 4.07 7.30
N SER A 95 1.18 3.80 7.65
CA SER A 95 1.62 2.50 8.18
C SER A 95 1.30 2.23 9.66
N LEU A 96 0.41 3.01 10.28
CA LEU A 96 0.05 2.93 11.71
C LEU A 96 1.29 2.86 12.63
N ALA A 97 2.25 3.78 12.43
CA ALA A 97 3.51 3.78 13.16
C ALA A 97 3.88 5.15 13.77
N CYS A 98 3.03 6.17 13.60
CA CYS A 98 3.23 7.49 14.16
C CYS A 98 1.91 8.22 14.39
N THR A 99 1.96 9.38 15.06
CA THR A 99 0.80 10.23 15.37
C THR A 99 0.77 11.54 14.58
N THR A 100 1.60 11.68 13.54
CA THR A 100 1.71 12.95 12.77
C THR A 100 0.44 13.27 11.96
N CYS A 101 -0.37 12.27 11.66
CA CYS A 101 -1.67 12.41 10.97
C CYS A 101 -2.86 12.60 11.94
N HIS A 102 -2.60 12.93 13.21
CA HIS A 102 -3.64 13.16 14.22
C HIS A 102 -4.61 14.27 13.77
N VAL A 103 -5.90 14.00 13.93
CA VAL A 103 -7.01 14.93 13.66
C VAL A 103 -8.07 14.82 14.74
N TYR A 104 -8.87 15.86 14.89
CA TYR A 104 -10.12 15.80 15.65
C TYR A 104 -11.29 15.65 14.68
N VAL A 105 -12.14 14.65 14.94
CA VAL A 105 -13.35 14.38 14.15
C VAL A 105 -14.52 15.13 14.76
N HIS A 106 -15.34 15.80 13.95
CA HIS A 106 -16.55 16.44 14.45
C HIS A 106 -17.52 15.42 15.08
N HIS A 107 -18.15 15.79 16.20
CA HIS A 107 -18.97 14.88 17.01
C HIS A 107 -20.08 14.15 16.23
N ASP A 108 -20.72 14.82 15.27
CA ASP A 108 -21.74 14.23 14.38
C ASP A 108 -21.25 13.04 13.53
N TYR A 109 -19.94 12.84 13.42
CA TYR A 109 -19.32 11.81 12.61
C TYR A 109 -18.53 10.78 13.43
N VAL A 110 -18.31 11.00 14.73
CA VAL A 110 -17.55 10.06 15.58
C VAL A 110 -18.21 8.68 15.61
N ASP A 111 -19.54 8.64 15.80
CA ASP A 111 -20.30 7.39 15.85
C ASP A 111 -20.46 6.69 14.48
N LYS A 112 -20.17 7.41 13.39
CA LYS A 112 -20.22 6.86 12.02
C LYS A 112 -18.91 6.20 11.62
N LEU A 113 -17.82 6.50 12.32
CA LEU A 113 -16.51 5.89 12.07
C LEU A 113 -16.42 4.52 12.77
N PRO A 114 -15.61 3.60 12.24
CA PRO A 114 -15.27 2.40 12.98
C PRO A 114 -14.55 2.78 14.27
N ILE A 115 -14.79 2.01 15.34
CA ILE A 115 -14.09 2.16 16.62
C ILE A 115 -12.57 2.04 16.35
N ALA A 116 -11.80 2.90 17.01
CA ALA A 116 -10.35 2.82 16.93
C ALA A 116 -9.83 1.48 17.43
N THR A 117 -8.76 1.00 16.81
CA THR A 117 -8.12 -0.25 17.24
C THR A 117 -7.23 0.00 18.44
N ASP A 118 -6.96 -1.03 19.25
CA ASP A 118 -6.06 -0.92 20.41
C ASP A 118 -4.69 -0.32 20.01
N GLN A 119 -4.15 -0.71 18.85
CA GLN A 119 -2.89 -0.17 18.33
C GLN A 119 -2.99 1.32 17.96
N GLU A 120 -4.14 1.76 17.46
CA GLU A 120 -4.40 3.17 17.17
C GLU A 120 -4.45 3.99 18.47
N GLU A 121 -5.15 3.49 19.49
CA GLU A 121 -5.26 4.13 20.81
C GLU A 121 -3.89 4.21 21.52
N ASP A 122 -3.10 3.14 21.51
CA ASP A 122 -1.74 3.11 22.06
C ASP A 122 -0.84 4.18 21.42
N LEU A 123 -1.03 4.45 20.12
CA LEU A 123 -0.32 5.52 19.44
C LEU A 123 -0.91 6.89 19.80
N LEU A 124 -2.24 7.05 19.82
CA LEU A 124 -2.91 8.31 20.16
C LEU A 124 -2.51 8.82 21.55
N ASP A 125 -2.21 7.96 22.50
CA ASP A 125 -1.67 8.34 23.82
C ASP A 125 -0.36 9.14 23.75
N LEU A 126 0.41 8.99 22.66
CA LEU A 126 1.64 9.74 22.41
C LEU A 126 1.40 11.07 21.68
N ALA A 127 0.16 11.34 21.25
CA ALA A 127 -0.20 12.53 20.48
C ALA A 127 -0.31 13.78 21.38
N PRO A 128 0.20 14.93 20.93
CA PRO A 128 0.02 16.19 21.65
C PRO A 128 -1.45 16.65 21.60
N PHE A 129 -1.94 17.25 22.67
CA PHE A 129 -3.30 17.81 22.75
C PHE A 129 -4.41 16.78 22.45
N LEU A 130 -4.27 15.54 22.92
CA LEU A 130 -5.28 14.50 22.74
C LEU A 130 -6.65 14.94 23.31
N ARG A 131 -7.71 14.68 22.55
CA ARG A 131 -9.13 14.86 22.90
C ARG A 131 -9.90 13.56 22.67
N GLU A 132 -11.08 13.41 23.26
CA GLU A 132 -11.93 12.22 23.10
C GLU A 132 -12.34 11.94 21.64
N ASN A 133 -12.43 12.97 20.82
CA ASN A 133 -12.74 12.85 19.39
C ASN A 133 -11.50 12.79 18.49
N SER A 134 -10.34 12.45 19.06
CA SER A 134 -9.09 12.30 18.31
C SER A 134 -9.08 11.00 17.54
N ARG A 135 -8.59 11.04 16.31
CA ARG A 135 -8.33 9.87 15.48
C ARG A 135 -7.04 10.03 14.70
N LEU A 136 -6.46 8.91 14.25
CA LEU A 136 -5.41 8.96 13.25
C LEU A 136 -6.06 9.11 11.87
N GLY A 137 -5.86 10.25 11.22
CA GLY A 137 -6.48 10.54 9.92
C GLY A 137 -6.14 9.51 8.85
N CYS A 138 -4.98 8.85 8.96
CA CYS A 138 -4.59 7.77 8.06
C CYS A 138 -5.38 6.47 8.22
N GLN A 139 -6.13 6.29 9.31
CA GLN A 139 -7.03 5.15 9.51
C GLN A 139 -8.47 5.46 9.08
N ILE A 140 -8.75 6.69 8.64
CA ILE A 140 -10.06 7.11 8.17
C ILE A 140 -10.14 6.89 6.66
N THR A 141 -10.96 5.91 6.27
CA THR A 141 -11.35 5.66 4.88
C THR A 141 -12.71 6.29 4.63
N LEU A 142 -12.84 7.07 3.55
CA LEU A 142 -14.10 7.73 3.22
C LEU A 142 -15.16 6.73 2.79
N VAL A 143 -16.32 6.80 3.44
CA VAL A 143 -17.54 6.08 3.07
C VAL A 143 -18.66 7.09 2.82
N LYS A 144 -19.75 6.65 2.19
CA LYS A 144 -20.84 7.53 1.77
C LYS A 144 -21.50 8.26 2.95
N GLU A 145 -21.54 7.61 4.11
CA GLU A 145 -22.12 8.11 5.35
C GLU A 145 -21.33 9.29 5.96
N LEU A 146 -20.08 9.47 5.53
CA LEU A 146 -19.18 10.54 5.95
C LEU A 146 -19.26 11.79 5.07
N ASP A 147 -20.27 11.90 4.19
CA ASP A 147 -20.45 13.12 3.40
C ASP A 147 -20.65 14.33 4.31
N GLY A 148 -19.81 15.34 4.11
CA GLY A 148 -19.73 16.55 4.93
C GLY A 148 -18.86 16.43 6.18
N ILE A 149 -18.10 15.34 6.37
CA ILE A 149 -17.25 15.15 7.55
C ILE A 149 -16.28 16.33 7.73
N GLU A 150 -16.19 16.82 8.97
CA GLU A 150 -15.23 17.85 9.34
C GLU A 150 -14.08 17.27 10.17
N LEU A 151 -12.85 17.57 9.74
CA LEU A 151 -11.59 17.11 10.32
C LEU A 151 -10.75 18.33 10.71
N GLU A 152 -10.55 18.56 12.00
CA GLU A 152 -9.73 19.65 12.53
C GLU A 152 -8.29 19.18 12.77
N LEU A 153 -7.31 19.93 12.28
CA LEU A 153 -5.89 19.67 12.53
C LEU A 153 -5.48 20.25 13.89
N PRO A 154 -4.73 19.49 14.71
CA PRO A 154 -4.18 20.01 15.96
C PRO A 154 -3.14 21.10 15.68
N LYS A 155 -3.03 22.05 16.62
CA LYS A 155 -2.09 23.20 16.50
C LYS A 155 -0.64 22.78 16.27
N ALA A 156 -0.23 21.67 16.85
CA ALA A 156 1.08 21.08 16.65
C ALA A 156 1.00 19.56 16.65
N THR A 157 1.89 18.94 15.88
CA THR A 157 2.08 17.50 15.76
C THR A 157 3.49 17.17 16.22
N ARG A 158 3.69 16.01 16.86
CA ARG A 158 5.02 15.59 17.32
C ARG A 158 5.77 14.98 16.13
N ASN A 159 6.57 15.80 15.47
CA ASN A 159 7.45 15.35 14.40
C ASN A 159 8.90 15.66 14.75
N PHE A 160 9.79 14.67 14.66
CA PHE A 160 11.17 14.74 15.18
C PHE A 160 12.12 15.52 14.25
N TYR A 161 11.61 16.28 13.27
CA TYR A 161 12.48 17.10 12.42
C TYR A 161 13.15 18.17 13.27
N VAL A 162 14.45 17.98 13.47
CA VAL A 162 15.31 18.84 14.31
C VAL A 162 15.46 20.24 13.71
N ASP A 163 15.12 20.41 12.42
CA ASP A 163 15.35 21.65 11.66
C ASP A 163 14.07 22.34 11.14
N GLY A 164 12.87 21.86 11.53
CA GLY A 164 11.60 22.46 11.10
C GLY A 164 11.28 22.34 9.59
N HIS A 165 12.06 21.54 8.86
CA HIS A 165 11.81 21.25 7.45
C HIS A 165 10.56 20.38 7.28
N LYS A 166 9.58 20.87 6.51
CA LYS A 166 8.41 20.08 6.09
C LYS A 166 8.73 19.41 4.76
N PRO A 167 8.97 18.09 4.71
CA PRO A 167 9.19 17.40 3.45
C PRO A 167 7.93 17.50 2.59
N THR A 168 8.12 17.70 1.30
CA THR A 168 7.02 17.59 0.33
C THR A 168 6.62 16.12 0.20
N PRO A 169 5.31 15.80 0.23
CA PRO A 169 4.83 14.48 -0.18
C PRO A 169 5.37 14.16 -1.58
N HIS A 170 5.83 12.92 -1.78
CA HIS A 170 6.39 12.42 -3.04
C HIS A 170 5.31 11.84 -3.96
#